data_AF-A0A831QLI8-F1
#
_entry.id   AF-A0A831QLI8-F1
#
_cell.length_a   1.000
_cell.length_b   1.000
_cell.length_c   1.000
_cell.angle_alpha   90.00
_cell.angle_beta   90.00
_cell.angle_gamma   90.00
#
_symmetry.space_group_name_H-M   'P 1'
#
loop_
_entity.id
_entity.type
_entity.pdbx_description
1 polymer ?
#
loop_
_entity_poly.entity_id
_entity_poly.type
_entity_poly.pdbx_seq_one_letter_code
_entity_poly.pdbx_strand_id
1 'polypeptide(L)'
;MKYLIILILIASLTSIVYGFYIQEEQLLVSHKYIGYGTVGIFLVAMPLFLITFSRGKKMKDYMLNEENILKMRGEEKAKNRKLK
;
A
#
# COMPACT_ATOMS: atom_id res chain seq x y z
N MET A 1 4.91 3.10 -12.87
CA MET A 1 3.72 2.97 -12.00
C MET A 1 3.72 3.94 -10.80
N LYS A 2 4.84 4.11 -10.08
CA LYS A 2 4.89 4.97 -8.88
C LYS A 2 4.36 6.40 -9.13
N TYR A 3 4.73 7.04 -10.23
CA TYR A 3 4.25 8.39 -10.58
C TYR A 3 2.75 8.45 -10.87
N LEU A 4 2.17 7.40 -11.45
CA LEU A 4 0.75 7.32 -11.77
C LEU A 4 -0.08 7.24 -10.48
N ILE A 5 0.39 6.47 -9.50
CA ILE A 5 -0.24 6.37 -8.17
C ILE A 5 -0.19 7.70 -7.43
N ILE A 6 0.96 8.39 -7.48
CA ILE A 6 1.12 9.72 -6.88
C ILE A 6 0.18 10.72 -7.55
N LEU A 7 0.04 10.67 -8.87
CA LEU A 7 -0.87 11.55 -9.61
C LEU A 7 -2.33 11.32 -9.19
N ILE A 8 -2.78 10.06 -9.11
CA ILE A 8 -4.13 9.72 -8.65
C ILE A 8 -4.36 10.21 -7.22
N LEU A 9 -3.38 9.99 -6.33
CA LEU A 9 -3.47 10.41 -4.94
C LEU A 9 -3.58 11.94 -4.82
N ILE A 10 -2.75 12.70 -5.56
CA ILE A 10 -2.80 14.16 -5.58
C ILE A 10 -4.16 14.62 -6.13
N ALA A 11 -4.64 14.05 -7.23
CA ALA A 11 -5.93 14.39 -7.81
C ALA A 11 -7.08 14.16 -6.82
N SER A 12 -7.07 13.04 -6.09
CA SER A 12 -8.06 12.75 -5.06
C SER A 12 -7.96 13.71 -3.87
N LEU A 13 -6.75 14.06 -3.42
CA LEU A 13 -6.56 15.06 -2.37
C LEU A 13 -7.06 16.44 -2.79
N THR A 14 -6.75 16.87 -4.02
CA THR A 14 -7.24 18.14 -4.55
C THR A 14 -8.76 18.17 -4.65
N SER A 15 -9.40 17.04 -5.01
CA SER A 15 -10.86 16.91 -5.01
C SER A 15 -11.45 17.09 -3.62
N ILE A 16 -10.84 16.49 -2.59
CA ILE A 16 -11.30 16.61 -1.20
C ILE A 16 -11.14 18.04 -0.71
N VAL A 17 -9.97 18.65 -0.91
CA VAL A 17 -9.69 20.05 -0.51
C VAL A 17 -10.65 21.00 -1.21
N TYR A 18 -10.88 20.84 -2.51
CA TYR A 18 -11.84 21.64 -3.26
C TYR A 18 -13.28 21.44 -2.75
N GLY A 19 -13.65 20.21 -2.40
CA GLY A 19 -14.94 19.91 -1.79
C GLY A 19 -15.13 20.66 -0.46
N PHE A 20 -14.10 20.72 0.39
CA PHE A 20 -14.16 21.53 1.62
C PHE A 20 -14.23 23.03 1.34
N TYR A 21 -13.53 23.52 0.31
CA TYR A 21 -13.55 24.93 -0.06
C TYR A 21 -14.94 25.43 -0.48
N ILE A 22 -15.69 24.65 -1.26
CA ILE A 22 -17.03 25.03 -1.75
C ILE A 22 -18.18 24.60 -0.83
N GLN A 23 -17.86 24.10 0.38
CA GLN A 23 -18.85 23.49 1.28
C GLN A 23 -19.92 24.49 1.74
N GLU A 24 -19.55 25.74 1.97
CA GLU A 24 -20.46 26.79 2.44
C GLU A 24 -21.45 27.24 1.34
N GLU A 25 -21.03 27.21 0.07
CA GLU A 25 -21.84 27.66 -1.06
C GLU A 25 -22.71 26.52 -1.64
N GLN A 26 -22.15 25.32 -1.75
CA GLN A 26 -22.77 24.20 -2.47
C GLN A 26 -22.56 22.88 -1.75
N LEU A 27 -23.27 22.71 -0.64
CA LEU A 27 -23.15 21.58 0.28
C LEU A 27 -23.30 20.21 -0.41
N LEU A 28 -24.26 20.06 -1.33
CA LEU A 28 -24.51 18.80 -2.04
C LEU A 28 -23.38 18.45 -3.03
N VAL A 29 -22.81 19.46 -3.69
CA VAL A 29 -21.69 19.29 -4.63
C VAL A 29 -20.40 19.02 -3.87
N SER A 30 -20.16 19.75 -2.77
CA SER A 30 -19.05 19.54 -1.84
C SER A 30 -18.94 18.08 -1.38
N HIS A 31 -20.04 17.51 -0.87
CA HIS A 31 -20.03 16.12 -0.41
C HIS A 31 -19.76 15.11 -1.52
N LYS A 32 -20.17 15.40 -2.77
CA LYS A 32 -19.80 14.56 -3.92
C LYS A 32 -18.29 14.58 -4.16
N TYR A 33 -17.65 15.76 -4.18
CA TYR A 33 -16.20 15.87 -4.37
C TYR A 33 -15.40 15.20 -3.26
N ILE A 34 -15.83 15.35 -2.00
CA ILE A 34 -15.21 14.67 -0.85
C ILE A 34 -15.39 13.16 -0.96
N GLY A 35 -16.60 12.70 -1.28
CA GLY A 35 -16.92 11.28 -1.45
C GLY A 35 -16.11 10.63 -2.58
N TYR A 36 -16.10 11.24 -3.77
CA TYR A 36 -15.32 10.74 -4.91
C TYR A 36 -13.81 10.74 -4.63
N GLY A 37 -13.29 11.78 -4.00
CA GLY A 37 -11.88 11.81 -3.59
C GLY A 37 -11.54 10.71 -2.59
N THR A 38 -12.40 10.49 -1.60
CA THR A 38 -12.22 9.42 -0.60
C THR A 38 -12.26 8.03 -1.25
N VAL A 39 -13.26 7.77 -2.10
CA VAL A 39 -13.39 6.51 -2.85
C VAL A 39 -12.18 6.30 -3.77
N GLY A 40 -11.70 7.35 -4.43
CA GLY A 40 -10.51 7.30 -5.27
C GLY A 40 -9.25 6.90 -4.49
N ILE A 41 -9.06 7.42 -3.27
CA ILE A 41 -7.92 7.03 -2.42
C ILE A 41 -8.04 5.56 -2.01
N PHE A 42 -9.19 5.15 -1.48
CA PHE A 42 -9.37 3.83 -0.87
C PHE A 42 -9.48 2.70 -1.89
N LEU A 43 -10.23 2.89 -2.98
CA LEU A 43 -10.47 1.84 -3.96
C LEU A 43 -9.48 1.84 -5.12
N VAL A 44 -8.78 2.96 -5.38
CA VAL A 44 -7.85 3.05 -6.51
C VAL A 44 -6.41 3.24 -6.02
N ALA A 45 -6.11 4.33 -5.31
CA ALA A 45 -4.74 4.65 -4.93
C ALA A 45 -4.13 3.57 -4.01
N MET A 46 -4.88 3.11 -3.01
CA MET A 46 -4.43 2.10 -2.03
C MET A 46 -4.14 0.74 -2.66
N PRO A 47 -5.06 0.10 -3.43
CA PRO A 47 -4.76 -1.18 -4.07
C PRO A 47 -3.59 -1.10 -5.05
N LEU A 48 -3.50 -0.03 -5.86
CA LEU A 48 -2.35 0.15 -6.75
C LEU A 48 -1.04 0.31 -5.97
N PHE A 49 -1.06 1.05 -4.86
CA PHE A 49 0.09 1.21 -3.99
C PHE A 49 0.55 -0.15 -3.42
N LEU A 50 -0.37 -0.95 -2.88
CA LEU A 50 -0.05 -2.27 -2.34
C LEU A 50 0.54 -3.21 -3.40
N ILE A 51 -0.03 -3.24 -4.60
CA ILE A 51 0.49 -4.06 -5.70
C ILE A 51 1.91 -3.61 -6.06
N THR A 52 2.14 -2.31 -6.23
CA THR A 52 3.47 -1.81 -6.62
C THR A 52 4.52 -1.98 -5.53
N PHE A 53 4.14 -1.86 -4.26
CA PHE A 53 5.06 -2.04 -3.13
C PHE A 53 5.35 -3.52 -2.80
N SER A 54 4.40 -4.41 -3.05
CA SER A 54 4.57 -5.86 -2.84
C SER A 54 5.36 -6.54 -3.97
N ARG A 55 5.50 -5.90 -5.14
CA ARG A 55 6.30 -6.41 -6.27
C ARG A 55 7.77 -6.56 -5.88
N GLY A 56 8.14 -7.78 -5.49
CA GLY A 56 9.51 -8.17 -5.15
C GLY A 56 9.66 -8.81 -3.77
N LYS A 57 8.63 -8.74 -2.91
CA LYS A 57 8.65 -9.35 -1.58
C LYS A 57 7.92 -10.69 -1.63
N LYS A 58 8.65 -11.79 -1.44
CA LYS A 58 8.04 -13.10 -1.26
C LYS A 58 7.50 -13.19 0.16
N MET A 59 6.19 -13.31 0.32
CA MET A 59 5.55 -13.46 1.65
C MET A 59 6.21 -14.57 2.49
N LYS A 60 6.60 -15.67 1.84
CA LYS A 60 7.25 -16.83 2.45
C LYS A 60 8.57 -16.48 3.15
N ASP A 61 9.31 -15.50 2.64
CA ASP A 61 10.62 -15.12 3.22
C ASP A 61 10.45 -14.31 4.53
N TYR A 62 9.24 -13.84 4.83
CA TYR A 62 8.89 -13.10 6.04
C TYR A 62 8.08 -13.94 7.05
N MET A 63 7.69 -15.16 6.71
CA MET A 63 6.99 -16.05 7.63
C MET A 63 7.98 -16.70 8.60
N LEU A 64 7.60 -16.76 9.89
CA LEU A 64 8.29 -17.55 10.92
C LEU A 64 7.99 -19.04 10.73
N ASN A 65 8.41 -19.60 9.59
CA ASN A 65 8.43 -21.04 9.38
C ASN A 65 9.73 -21.63 9.98
N GLU A 66 9.74 -22.94 10.18
CA GLU A 66 10.88 -23.63 10.78
C GLU A 66 12.18 -23.39 9.99
N GLU A 67 12.14 -23.39 8.65
CA GLU A 67 13.29 -23.06 7.79
C GLU A 67 13.85 -21.66 8.05
N ASN A 68 13.01 -20.63 8.12
CA ASN A 68 13.45 -19.25 8.34
C ASN A 68 13.92 -19.03 9.77
N ILE A 69 13.30 -19.67 10.76
CA ILE A 69 13.77 -19.65 12.16
C ILE A 69 15.16 -20.27 12.26
N LEU A 70 15.39 -21.40 11.59
CA LEU A 70 16.71 -22.05 11.53
C LEU A 70 17.75 -21.17 10.82
N LYS A 71 17.36 -20.46 9.75
CA LYS A 71 18.20 -19.44 9.10
C LYS A 71 18.56 -18.30 10.05
N MET A 72 17.60 -17.77 10.82
CA MET A 72 17.84 -16.70 11.79
C MET A 72 18.77 -17.13 12.94
N ARG A 73 18.70 -18.40 13.34
CA ARG A 73 19.58 -18.99 14.36
C ARG A 73 20.99 -19.32 13.86
N GLY A 74 21.25 -19.18 12.55
CA GLY A 74 22.55 -19.53 11.94
C GLY A 74 22.85 -21.03 11.92
N GLU A 75 21.86 -21.87 12.21
CA GLU A 75 22.01 -23.32 12.36
C GLU A 75 22.07 -24.06 11.01
N GLU A 76 21.73 -23.39 9.90
CA GLU A 76 21.85 -23.92 8.53
C GLU A 76 23.28 -24.42 8.24
N LYS A 77 24.30 -23.67 8.68
CA LYS A 77 25.71 -24.04 8.48
C LYS A 77 26.13 -25.22 9.34
N ALA A 78 25.52 -25.41 10.51
CA ALA A 78 25.84 -26.51 11.42
C ALA A 78 25.23 -27.84 10.93
N LYS A 79 24.03 -27.81 10.34
CA LYS A 79 23.39 -29.00 9.76
C LYS A 79 24.13 -29.51 8.51
N ASN A 80 24.53 -28.61 7.61
CA ASN A 80 25.29 -28.98 6.40
C ASN A 80 26.71 -29.49 6.69
N ARG A 81 27.34 -29.09 7.80
CA ARG A 81 28.66 -29.59 8.19
C ARG A 81 28.63 -30.98 8.83
N LYS A 82 27.47 -31.43 9.33
CA LYS A 82 27.28 -32.79 9.88
C LYS A 82 26.83 -33.82 8.83
N LEU A 83 26.33 -33.34 7.68
CA LEU A 83 25.86 -34.17 6.56
C LEU A 83 26.96 -34.41 5.50
N LYS A 84 28.17 -33.89 5.71
CA LYS A 84 29.35 -34.04 4.85
C LYS A 84 30.43 -34.78 5.61
#